data_AF-A0A5B9Q8U6-F1
#
_entry.id   AF-A0A5B9Q8U6-F1
#
_cell.length_a   1.000
_cell.length_b   1.000
_cell.length_c   1.000
_cell.angle_alpha   90.00
_cell.angle_beta   90.00
_cell.angle_gamma   90.00
#
_symmetry.space_group_name_H-M   'P 1'
#
loop_
_entity.id
_entity.type
_entity.pdbx_description
1 polymer ?
#
loop_
_entity_poly.entity_id
_entity_poly.type
_entity_poly.pdbx_seq_one_letter_code
_entity_poly.pdbx_strand_id
1 'polypeptide(L)'
;MTQIVPEEVRVANLTQGTTRISSKGLAKFYLQSLASQAVRDNVSAVSEGSTLREISLYDLRKIHLRRPDLAKQQRISAGLTALDTQITAQAAQIESLQTHKRGLMQQLFPSTGDAT
;
A
#
# COMPACT_ATOMS: atom_id res chain seq x y z
N MET A 1 2.66 -1.21 -8.86
CA MET A 1 2.73 -0.58 -7.51
C MET A 1 2.35 0.88 -7.65
N THR A 2 1.50 1.43 -6.77
CA THR A 2 1.09 2.84 -6.78
C THR A 2 1.65 3.57 -5.55
N GLN A 3 2.16 4.77 -5.73
CA GLN A 3 2.73 5.57 -4.64
C GLN A 3 2.52 7.07 -4.88
N ILE A 4 2.55 7.85 -3.80
CA ILE A 4 2.61 9.30 -3.86
C ILE A 4 4.03 9.72 -4.25
N VAL A 5 4.14 10.57 -5.25
CA VAL A 5 5.43 11.13 -5.67
C VAL A 5 5.96 12.07 -4.58
N PRO A 6 7.17 11.85 -4.04
CA PRO A 6 7.78 12.74 -3.06
C PRO A 6 8.06 14.14 -3.63
N GLU A 7 8.04 15.18 -2.80
CA GLU A 7 8.21 16.57 -3.25
C GLU A 7 9.63 16.87 -3.73
N GLU A 8 10.62 16.13 -3.22
CA GLU A 8 12.02 16.20 -3.64
C GLU A 8 12.23 15.78 -5.10
N VAL A 9 11.33 14.95 -5.65
CA VAL A 9 11.41 14.50 -7.04
C VAL A 9 10.73 15.51 -7.96
N ARG A 10 11.49 16.53 -8.37
CA ARG A 10 11.00 17.59 -9.29
C ARG A 10 10.90 17.12 -10.74
N VAL A 11 11.77 16.22 -11.17
CA VAL A 11 11.85 15.69 -12.54
C VAL A 11 12.11 14.19 -12.47
N ALA A 12 11.42 13.42 -13.31
CA ALA A 12 11.62 11.97 -13.45
C ALA A 12 11.37 11.53 -14.89
N ASN A 13 12.18 10.58 -15.38
CA ASN A 13 11.91 9.89 -16.64
C ASN A 13 10.85 8.82 -16.40
N LEU A 14 9.74 8.89 -17.14
CA LEU A 14 8.70 7.86 -17.09
C LEU A 14 8.97 6.82 -18.17
N THR A 15 9.12 5.56 -17.77
CA THR A 15 9.24 4.42 -18.68
C THR A 15 7.87 3.88 -19.08
N GLN A 16 7.84 3.00 -20.07
CA GLN A 16 6.64 2.20 -20.37
C GLN A 16 6.17 1.45 -19.11
N GLY A 17 4.86 1.34 -18.93
CA GLY A 17 4.24 0.75 -17.74
C GLY A 17 4.11 1.69 -16.54
N THR A 18 4.64 2.92 -16.60
CA THR A 18 4.51 3.92 -15.53
C THR A 18 3.68 5.11 -15.97
N THR A 19 2.69 5.51 -15.16
CA THR A 19 1.86 6.69 -15.42
C THR A 19 1.81 7.59 -14.18
N ARG A 20 1.93 8.91 -14.38
CA ARG A 20 1.68 9.91 -13.34
C ARG A 20 0.23 10.34 -13.37
N ILE A 21 -0.46 10.24 -12.24
CA ILE A 21 -1.84 10.71 -12.07
C ILE A 21 -1.81 11.98 -11.21
N SER A 22 -2.19 13.11 -11.80
CA SER A 22 -2.41 14.35 -11.04
C SER A 22 -3.84 14.37 -10.49
N SER A 23 -4.00 14.71 -9.21
CA SER A 23 -5.32 14.83 -8.59
C SER A 23 -5.59 16.26 -8.12
N LYS A 24 -6.83 16.73 -8.27
CA LYS A 24 -7.31 17.98 -7.67
C LYS A 24 -7.95 17.65 -6.31
N GLY A 25 -7.12 17.38 -5.31
CA GLY A 25 -7.54 17.02 -3.96
C GLY A 25 -6.44 16.32 -3.16
N LEU A 26 -6.81 15.60 -2.11
CA LEU A 26 -5.84 14.91 -1.25
C LEU A 26 -5.26 13.67 -1.95
N ALA A 27 -3.97 13.71 -2.27
CA ALA A 27 -3.26 12.60 -2.92
C ALA A 27 -3.44 11.26 -2.18
N LYS A 28 -3.42 11.28 -0.83
CA LYS A 28 -3.62 10.08 -0.01
C LYS A 28 -5.00 9.45 -0.17
N PHE A 29 -6.05 10.27 -0.26
CA PHE A 29 -7.41 9.78 -0.52
C PHE A 29 -7.50 9.08 -1.89
N TYR A 30 -6.88 9.66 -2.92
CA TYR A 30 -6.85 9.05 -4.24
C TYR A 30 -6.00 7.78 -4.30
N LEU A 31 -4.87 7.74 -3.59
CA LEU A 31 -4.08 6.52 -3.44
C LEU A 31 -4.91 5.40 -2.81
N GLN A 32 -5.60 5.69 -1.70
CA GLN A 32 -6.50 4.76 -1.03
C GLN A 32 -7.67 4.32 -1.93
N SER A 33 -8.22 5.25 -2.74
CA SER A 33 -9.32 4.96 -3.67
C SER A 33 -8.87 4.05 -4.82
N LEU A 34 -7.68 4.28 -5.39
CA LEU A 34 -7.08 3.42 -6.42
C LEU A 34 -6.74 2.04 -5.86
N ALA A 35 -6.40 1.96 -4.58
CA ALA A 35 -6.21 0.72 -3.85
C ALA A 35 -7.52 0.12 -3.31
N SER A 36 -8.70 0.55 -3.76
CA SER A 36 -9.94 -0.15 -3.43
C SER A 36 -10.13 -1.38 -4.31
N GLN A 37 -10.79 -2.42 -3.78
CA GLN A 37 -10.98 -3.66 -4.52
C GLN A 37 -11.76 -3.45 -5.81
N ALA A 38 -12.84 -2.65 -5.76
CA ALA A 38 -13.63 -2.33 -6.94
C ALA A 38 -12.80 -1.68 -8.06
N VAL A 39 -11.84 -0.80 -7.72
CA VAL A 39 -10.97 -0.20 -8.74
C VAL A 39 -9.94 -1.20 -9.25
N ARG A 40 -9.35 -2.01 -8.37
CA ARG A 40 -8.42 -3.09 -8.77
C ARG A 40 -9.07 -4.10 -9.72
N ASP A 41 -10.31 -4.49 -9.44
CA ASP A 41 -11.06 -5.44 -10.27
C ASP A 41 -11.34 -4.83 -11.65
N ASN A 42 -11.77 -3.56 -11.68
CA ASN A 42 -11.97 -2.83 -12.95
C ASN A 42 -10.67 -2.71 -13.75
N VAL A 43 -9.56 -2.33 -13.10
CA VAL A 43 -8.24 -2.26 -13.74
C VAL A 43 -7.85 -3.63 -14.29
N SER A 44 -8.00 -4.69 -13.50
CA SER A 44 -7.64 -6.04 -13.92
C SER A 44 -8.49 -6.57 -15.07
N ALA A 45 -9.76 -6.16 -15.17
CA ALA A 45 -10.67 -6.57 -16.23
C ALA A 45 -10.33 -5.93 -17.59
N VAL A 46 -9.74 -4.74 -17.58
CA VAL A 46 -9.35 -3.99 -18.78
C VAL A 46 -7.84 -4.01 -19.05
N SER A 47 -7.07 -4.75 -18.24
CA SER A 47 -5.63 -4.91 -18.45
C SER A 47 -5.37 -5.92 -19.56
N GLU A 48 -4.48 -5.58 -20.49
CA GLU A 48 -4.07 -6.42 -21.61
C GLU A 48 -2.74 -7.12 -21.31
N GLY A 49 -2.49 -8.25 -21.97
CA GLY A 49 -1.24 -9.01 -21.85
C GLY A 49 -1.28 -10.14 -20.81
N SER A 50 -0.65 -11.28 -21.14
CA SER A 50 -0.62 -12.47 -20.27
C SER A 50 0.58 -12.44 -19.29
N THR A 51 1.77 -12.07 -19.79
CA THR A 51 3.01 -12.05 -18.99
C THR A 51 3.22 -10.73 -18.26
N LEU A 52 2.86 -9.60 -18.89
CA LEU A 52 2.94 -8.27 -18.30
C LEU A 52 1.58 -7.60 -18.54
N ARG A 53 0.83 -7.39 -17.45
CA ARG A 53 -0.48 -6.76 -17.52
C ARG A 53 -0.29 -5.24 -17.60
N GLU A 54 -0.60 -4.66 -18.75
CA GLU A 54 -0.60 -3.22 -18.96
C GLU A 54 -2.03 -2.70 -19.14
N ILE A 55 -2.26 -1.45 -18.74
CA ILE A 55 -3.51 -0.74 -19.00
C ILE A 55 -3.24 0.42 -19.95
N SER A 56 -4.03 0.53 -21.01
CA SER A 56 -3.93 1.65 -21.93
C SER A 56 -4.30 2.96 -21.22
N LEU A 57 -3.72 4.09 -21.63
CA LEU A 57 -4.13 5.40 -21.10
C LEU A 57 -5.60 5.71 -21.40
N TYR A 58 -6.14 5.12 -22.48
CA TYR A 58 -7.53 5.26 -22.86
C TYR A 58 -8.46 4.59 -21.84
N ASP A 59 -8.17 3.36 -21.44
CA ASP A 59 -8.99 2.63 -20.46
C ASP A 59 -8.76 3.11 -19.03
N LEU A 60 -7.53 3.51 -18.70
CA LEU A 60 -7.24 4.16 -17.41
C LEU A 60 -8.11 5.40 -17.19
N ARG A 61 -8.37 6.19 -18.24
CA ARG A 61 -9.24 7.39 -18.17
C ARG A 61 -10.73 7.06 -17.99
N LYS A 62 -11.16 5.83 -18.30
CA LYS A 62 -12.55 5.39 -18.09
C LYS A 62 -12.83 4.93 -16.66
N ILE A 63 -11.81 4.78 -15.83
CA ILE A 63 -11.98 4.41 -14.42
C ILE A 63 -12.56 5.60 -13.66
N HIS A 64 -13.79 5.41 -13.18
CA HIS A 64 -14.49 6.44 -12.41
C HIS A 64 -14.17 6.31 -10.93
N LEU A 65 -13.68 7.40 -10.33
CA LEU A 65 -13.46 7.52 -8.89
C LEU A 65 -14.47 8.48 -8.28
N ARG A 66 -14.99 8.15 -7.09
CA ARG A 66 -15.81 9.11 -6.34
C ARG A 66 -14.92 10.28 -5.90
N ARG A 67 -15.40 11.50 -6.11
CA ARG A 67 -14.76 12.73 -5.63
C ARG A 67 -15.69 13.47 -4.67
N PRO A 68 -15.72 13.08 -3.39
CA PRO A 68 -16.43 13.86 -2.38
C PRO A 68 -15.73 15.20 -2.13
N ASP A 69 -16.36 16.09 -1.36
CA ASP A 69 -15.74 17.34 -0.91
C ASP A 69 -14.45 17.10 -0.11
N LEU A 70 -13.62 18.15 -0.01
CA LEU A 70 -12.29 18.05 0.61
C LEU A 70 -12.38 17.62 2.10
N ALA A 71 -13.39 18.10 2.82
CA ALA A 71 -13.58 17.75 4.23
C ALA A 71 -13.85 16.25 4.42
N LYS A 72 -14.68 15.65 3.56
CA LYS A 72 -14.91 14.19 3.55
C LYS A 72 -13.66 13.42 3.13
N GLN A 73 -12.91 13.91 2.14
CA GLN A 73 -11.63 13.29 1.75
C GLN A 73 -10.66 13.24 2.94
N GLN A 74 -10.53 14.35 3.69
CA GLN A 74 -9.70 14.42 4.90
C GLN A 74 -10.14 13.42 5.96
N ARG A 75 -11.44 13.39 6.29
CA ARG A 75 -12.00 12.50 7.30
C ARG A 75 -11.78 11.02 6.97
N ILE A 76 -12.08 10.63 5.73
CA ILE A 76 -11.89 9.24 5.26
C ILE A 76 -10.40 8.89 5.32
N SER A 77 -9.54 9.75 4.78
CA SER A 77 -8.11 9.45 4.71
C SER A 77 -7.45 9.39 6.08
N ALA A 78 -7.86 10.26 7.01
CA ALA A 78 -7.41 10.23 8.41
C ALA A 78 -7.84 8.93 9.10
N GLY A 79 -9.11 8.52 8.94
CA GLY A 79 -9.62 7.28 9.52
C GLY A 79 -8.85 6.05 9.03
N LEU A 80 -8.66 5.92 7.71
CA LEU A 80 -7.89 4.82 7.12
C LEU A 80 -6.41 4.86 7.57
N THR A 81 -5.81 6.05 7.66
CA THR A 81 -4.43 6.19 8.15
C THR A 81 -4.28 5.73 9.61
N ALA A 82 -5.25 6.05 10.46
CA ALA A 82 -5.24 5.64 11.85
C ALA A 82 -5.30 4.11 11.98
N LEU A 83 -6.13 3.45 11.15
CA LEU A 83 -6.21 2.00 11.08
C LEU A 83 -4.90 1.38 10.59
N ASP A 84 -4.32 1.90 9.50
CA ASP A 84 -3.02 1.42 8.99
C ASP A 84 -1.93 1.52 10.07
N THR A 85 -1.91 2.63 10.82
CA THR A 85 -0.96 2.84 11.91
C THR A 85 -1.14 1.82 13.04
N GLN A 86 -2.40 1.53 13.42
CA GLN A 86 -2.70 0.52 14.43
C GLN A 86 -2.30 -0.89 13.97
N ILE A 87 -2.57 -1.25 12.71
CA ILE A 87 -2.17 -2.54 12.13
C ILE A 87 -0.65 -2.68 12.15
N THR A 88 0.09 -1.65 11.72
CA THR A 88 1.56 -1.67 11.75
C THR A 88 2.10 -1.82 13.18
N ALA A 89 1.52 -1.09 14.14
CA ALA A 89 1.93 -1.20 15.54
C ALA A 89 1.68 -2.61 16.12
N GLN A 90 0.53 -3.20 15.82
CA GLN A 90 0.20 -4.56 16.26
C GLN A 90 1.10 -5.61 15.59
N ALA A 91 1.40 -5.48 14.31
CA ALA A 91 2.32 -6.37 13.61
C ALA A 91 3.72 -6.34 14.26
N ALA A 92 4.24 -5.15 14.55
CA ALA A 92 5.52 -4.99 15.24
C ALA A 92 5.50 -5.61 16.66
N GLN A 93 4.38 -5.48 17.38
CA GLN A 93 4.22 -6.11 18.69
C GLN A 93 4.23 -7.64 18.59
N ILE A 94 3.56 -8.21 17.58
CA ILE A 94 3.55 -9.66 17.33
C ILE A 94 4.98 -10.15 17.05
N GLU A 95 5.72 -9.46 16.19
CA GLU A 95 7.12 -9.81 15.87
C GLU A 95 8.02 -9.75 17.11
N SER A 96 7.86 -8.72 17.94
CA SER A 96 8.57 -8.58 19.21
C SER A 96 8.26 -9.75 20.16
N LEU A 97 6.99 -10.14 20.28
CA LEU A 97 6.58 -11.24 21.15
C LEU A 97 7.07 -12.60 20.63
N GLN A 98 7.06 -12.81 19.32
CA GLN A 98 7.62 -14.02 18.71
C GLN A 98 9.12 -14.14 18.97
N THR A 99 9.84 -13.02 18.88
CA THR A 99 11.27 -12.95 19.16
C THR A 99 11.56 -13.21 20.63
N HIS A 100 10.78 -12.59 21.52
CA HIS A 100 10.90 -12.81 22.96
C HIS A 100 10.61 -14.27 23.36
N LYS A 101 9.53 -14.87 22.82
CA LYS A 101 9.20 -16.28 23.04
C LYS A 101 10.35 -17.19 22.60
N ARG A 102 10.97 -16.91 21.44
CA ARG A 102 12.11 -17.70 20.94
C ARG A 102 13.30 -17.62 21.88
N GLY A 103 13.64 -16.42 22.35
CA GLY A 103 14.72 -16.23 23.33
C GLY A 103 14.46 -16.96 24.65
N LEU A 104 13.23 -16.88 25.19
CA LEU A 104 12.86 -17.60 26.40
C LEU A 104 12.95 -19.12 26.24
N MET A 105 12.49 -19.67 25.10
CA MET A 105 12.58 -21.10 24.84
C MET A 105 14.04 -21.59 24.75
N GLN A 106 14.94 -20.78 24.18
CA GLN A 106 16.38 -21.08 24.14
C GLN A 106 17.00 -21.10 25.55
N GLN A 107 16.56 -20.21 26.45
CA GLN A 107 17.03 -20.17 27.83
C GLN A 107 16.50 -21.32 28.68
N LEU A 108 15.22 -21.68 28.51
CA LEU A 108 14.56 -22.73 29.30
C LEU A 108 14.93 -24.14 28.83
N PHE A 109 15.26 -24.31 27.56
CA PHE A 109 15.65 -25.60 26.98
C PHE A 109 16.95 -25.46 26.18
N PRO A 110 18.10 -25.28 26.86
CA PRO A 110 19.39 -25.30 26.19
C PRO A 110 19.59 -26.67 25.53
N SER A 111 20.06 -26.70 24.28
CA SER A 111 20.46 -27.96 23.66
C SER A 111 21.55 -28.61 24.50
N THR A 112 21.41 -29.90 24.79
CA THR A 112 22.30 -30.73 25.63
C THR A 112 23.70 -30.98 25.03
N GLY A 113 24.25 -30.01 24.29
CA GLY A 113 25.58 -30.04 23.68
C GLY A 113 26.57 -29.00 24.20
N ASP A 114 26.13 -28.02 25.01
CA ASP A 114 26.97 -26.89 25.46
C ASP A 114 27.32 -26.93 26.96
N ALA A 115 27.28 -28.12 27.57
CA ALA A 115 27.78 -28.35 28.93
C ALA A 115 29.00 -29.29 28.88
N THR A 116 30.14 -28.74 28.47
CA THR A 116 31.49 -29.26 28.76
C THR A 116 32.35 -28.15 29.30
#